data_AF-A0A6V2PDL7-F1
#
_entry.id   AF-A0A6V2PDL7-F1
#
_cell.length_a   1.000
_cell.length_b   1.000
_cell.length_c   1.000
_cell.angle_alpha   90.00
_cell.angle_beta   90.00
_cell.angle_gamma   90.00
#
_symmetry.space_group_name_H-M   'P 1'
#
loop_
_entity.id
_entity.type
_entity.pdbx_description
1 polymer ?
#
loop_
_entity_poly.entity_id
_entity_poly.type
_entity_poly.pdbx_seq_one_letter_code
_entity_poly.pdbx_strand_id
1 'polypeptide(L)'
;MTMQRGMNMQSRAILAVLVIVITIQFLEHKHLLENSFSNSNEIEESPVSRDVLNSLGIPRGEARALPSIRVDDDNRDHGIYGGKGDKKHLGGFTDYDGAGVSPAVWSSMISDIGVHSLLDVGCGKGVSSRWFLEHGVDVLCAEGSHDAVEQSFLPPERIVEHDYSQGPWWPQKTYDAVWSVEFLEHVSRQYQYNYISTFRKAALIFVTSSTWGGWHHVEVHPHEWWVRKFESFGFKYDDDLTNVMKNHAKGERGTGEGPNGESFSAQHIFMSLKVFINPAVASLPEHAHLFPRNGCFERYGEKGEFAVTRPCTKENETPLPKELEPLEISPEMHERWLQAIRDRLQPEEANEKKE
;
A
#
# COMPACT_ATOMS: atom_id res chain seq x y z
N MET A 1 -31.43 -55.69 62.45
CA MET A 1 -30.99 -54.64 63.39
C MET A 1 -30.55 -53.44 62.56
N THR A 2 -31.44 -52.46 62.40
CA THR A 2 -31.21 -51.23 61.64
C THR A 2 -30.66 -50.19 62.61
N MET A 3 -29.45 -49.67 62.38
CA MET A 3 -28.89 -48.60 63.21
C MET A 3 -28.72 -47.35 62.34
N GLN A 4 -29.76 -46.52 62.30
CA GLN A 4 -29.68 -45.16 61.76
C GLN A 4 -28.89 -44.29 62.76
N ARG A 5 -27.63 -43.96 62.42
CA ARG A 5 -26.89 -42.90 63.13
C ARG A 5 -27.32 -41.54 62.56
N GLY A 6 -28.19 -40.85 63.29
CA GLY A 6 -28.49 -39.44 63.02
C GLY A 6 -27.27 -38.56 63.30
N MET A 7 -26.96 -37.64 62.38
CA MET A 7 -25.97 -36.57 62.63
C MET A 7 -26.41 -35.73 63.82
N ASN A 8 -25.49 -35.50 64.76
CA ASN A 8 -25.77 -34.67 65.94
C ASN A 8 -25.98 -33.20 65.55
N MET A 9 -26.60 -32.44 66.46
CA MET A 9 -26.98 -31.04 66.22
C MET A 9 -25.78 -30.13 65.91
N GLN A 10 -24.59 -30.42 66.45
CA GLN A 10 -23.36 -29.66 66.16
C GLN A 10 -22.89 -29.90 64.72
N SER A 11 -22.95 -31.13 64.20
CA SER A 11 -22.60 -31.43 62.81
C SER A 11 -23.55 -30.77 61.81
N ARG A 12 -24.83 -30.61 62.16
CA ARG A 12 -25.79 -29.85 61.34
C ARG A 12 -25.52 -28.35 61.34
N ALA A 13 -25.12 -27.78 62.49
CA ALA A 13 -24.75 -26.37 62.60
C ALA A 13 -23.47 -26.06 61.78
N ILE A 14 -22.45 -26.92 61.83
CA ILE A 14 -21.22 -26.75 61.06
C ILE A 14 -21.51 -26.81 59.55
N LEU A 15 -22.34 -27.76 59.10
CA LEU A 15 -22.70 -27.86 57.69
C LEU A 15 -23.50 -26.64 57.22
N ALA A 16 -24.41 -26.12 58.05
CA ALA A 16 -25.17 -24.92 57.73
C ALA A 16 -24.26 -23.68 57.61
N VAL A 17 -23.30 -23.50 58.52
CA VAL A 17 -22.32 -22.41 58.45
C VAL A 17 -21.45 -22.54 57.20
N LEU A 18 -21.00 -23.75 56.85
CA LEU A 18 -20.19 -23.98 55.66
C LEU A 18 -20.95 -23.65 54.38
N VAL A 19 -22.22 -24.04 54.28
CA VAL A 19 -23.07 -23.71 53.14
C VAL A 19 -23.26 -22.20 53.03
N ILE A 20 -23.52 -21.51 54.15
CA ILE A 20 -23.70 -20.05 54.18
C ILE A 20 -22.44 -19.34 53.67
N VAL A 21 -21.24 -19.72 54.17
CA VAL A 21 -19.96 -19.14 53.75
C VAL A 21 -19.72 -19.34 52.26
N ILE A 22 -20.00 -20.54 51.72
CA ILE A 22 -19.87 -20.82 50.28
C ILE A 22 -20.85 -19.97 49.47
N THR A 23 -22.10 -19.82 49.89
CA THR A 23 -23.05 -18.94 49.19
C THR A 23 -22.62 -17.48 49.21
N ILE A 24 -22.07 -16.97 50.32
CA ILE A 24 -21.59 -15.58 50.41
C ILE A 24 -20.40 -15.37 49.46
N GLN A 25 -19.45 -16.31 49.42
CA GLN A 25 -18.32 -16.24 48.46
C GLN A 25 -18.80 -16.27 47.01
N PHE A 26 -19.81 -17.07 46.68
CA PHE A 26 -20.40 -17.10 45.33
C PHE A 26 -21.13 -15.78 44.98
N LEU A 27 -21.81 -15.16 45.95
CA LEU A 27 -22.50 -13.88 45.78
C LEU A 27 -21.51 -12.72 45.59
N GLU A 28 -20.42 -12.67 46.37
CA GLU A 28 -19.36 -11.68 46.19
C GLU A 28 -18.67 -11.84 44.83
N HIS A 29 -18.40 -13.07 44.40
CA HIS A 29 -17.77 -13.32 43.11
C HIS A 29 -18.69 -12.95 41.93
N LYS A 30 -20.01 -13.13 42.08
CA LYS A 30 -21.00 -12.68 41.10
C LYS A 30 -21.11 -11.16 41.05
N HIS A 31 -21.07 -10.48 42.19
CA HIS A 31 -21.09 -9.02 42.25
C HIS A 31 -19.81 -8.39 41.67
N LEU A 32 -18.65 -9.04 41.83
CA LEU A 32 -17.40 -8.62 41.19
C LEU A 32 -17.45 -8.81 39.66
N LEU A 33 -18.07 -9.89 39.17
CA LEU A 33 -18.26 -10.11 37.74
C LEU A 33 -19.27 -9.12 37.14
N GLU A 34 -20.39 -8.86 37.81
CA GLU A 34 -21.40 -7.89 37.34
C GLU A 34 -20.86 -6.45 37.35
N ASN A 35 -20.07 -6.06 38.36
CA ASN A 35 -19.40 -4.75 38.37
C ASN A 35 -18.29 -4.62 37.31
N SER A 36 -17.64 -5.73 36.92
CA SER A 36 -16.67 -5.71 35.82
C SER A 36 -17.34 -5.52 34.45
N PHE A 37 -18.60 -5.93 34.32
CA PHE A 37 -19.41 -5.78 33.11
C PHE A 37 -20.17 -4.45 33.04
N SER A 38 -20.46 -3.78 34.17
CA SER A 38 -21.18 -2.50 34.17
C SER A 38 -20.28 -1.28 33.92
N ASN A 39 -18.98 -1.38 34.19
CA ASN A 39 -18.02 -0.29 34.02
C ASN A 39 -17.40 -0.19 32.61
N SER A 40 -17.89 -0.96 31.63
CA SER A 40 -17.38 -0.93 30.25
C SER A 40 -18.16 -0.02 29.28
N ASN A 41 -19.15 0.76 29.76
CA ASN A 41 -20.05 1.53 28.89
C ASN A 41 -19.79 3.04 28.81
N GLU A 42 -18.67 3.54 29.34
CA GLU A 42 -18.23 4.92 29.10
C GLU A 42 -16.73 4.94 28.75
N ILE A 43 -16.41 4.41 27.57
CA ILE A 43 -15.16 4.72 26.88
C ILE A 43 -15.58 5.32 25.55
N GLU A 44 -15.30 6.61 25.36
CA GLU A 44 -15.29 7.25 24.04
C GLU A 44 -14.53 6.33 23.08
N GLU A 45 -15.26 5.68 22.16
CA GLU A 45 -14.67 4.71 21.24
C GLU A 45 -13.74 5.43 20.26
N SER A 46 -12.45 5.42 20.59
CA SER A 46 -11.38 5.64 19.62
C SER A 46 -11.51 4.57 18.51
N PRO A 47 -11.57 4.96 17.22
CA PRO A 47 -11.76 4.02 16.11
C PRO A 47 -10.62 3.01 15.93
N VAL A 48 -9.52 3.15 16.68
CA VAL A 48 -8.28 2.41 16.48
C VAL A 48 -8.24 1.09 17.30
N SER A 49 -9.12 0.88 18.29
CA SER A 49 -8.88 -0.18 19.30
C SER A 49 -9.39 -1.59 18.95
N ARG A 50 -10.17 -1.80 17.87
CA ARG A 50 -10.77 -3.11 17.55
C ARG A 50 -9.98 -3.99 16.54
N ASP A 51 -8.93 -3.46 15.90
CA ASP A 51 -8.20 -4.18 14.83
C ASP A 51 -7.08 -5.12 15.32
N VAL A 52 -6.91 -5.29 16.63
CA VAL A 52 -5.91 -6.22 17.21
C VAL A 52 -6.23 -7.70 16.90
N LEU A 53 -7.45 -8.03 16.48
CA LEU A 53 -7.91 -9.42 16.29
C LEU A 53 -7.60 -10.05 14.92
N ASN A 54 -7.25 -9.27 13.89
CA ASN A 54 -6.85 -9.82 12.59
C ASN A 54 -5.67 -9.06 11.99
N SER A 55 -4.46 -9.45 12.39
CA SER A 55 -3.20 -8.86 11.89
C SER A 55 -2.98 -9.01 10.38
N LEU A 56 -3.80 -9.82 9.69
CA LEU A 56 -3.77 -10.04 8.24
C LEU A 56 -4.94 -9.37 7.49
N GLY A 57 -5.90 -8.78 8.21
CA GLY A 57 -7.11 -8.20 7.62
C GLY A 57 -6.88 -6.85 6.94
N ILE A 58 -7.88 -6.38 6.21
CA ILE A 58 -7.90 -5.02 5.65
C ILE A 58 -8.22 -4.03 6.78
N PRO A 59 -7.37 -3.02 7.04
CA PRO A 59 -7.66 -1.99 8.04
C PRO A 59 -8.97 -1.27 7.76
N ARG A 60 -9.77 -1.06 8.82
CA ARG A 60 -11.09 -0.44 8.70
C ARG A 60 -10.98 1.08 8.76
N GLY A 61 -11.96 1.74 8.15
CA GLY A 61 -12.04 3.20 8.15
C GLY A 61 -10.85 3.86 7.46
N GLU A 62 -10.60 5.11 7.84
CA GLU A 62 -9.47 5.93 7.43
C GLU A 62 -8.63 6.26 8.66
N ALA A 63 -7.31 6.11 8.54
CA ALA A 63 -6.40 6.56 9.57
C ALA A 63 -6.07 8.04 9.40
N ARG A 64 -5.91 8.74 10.53
CA ARG A 64 -5.47 10.13 10.55
C ARG A 64 -4.06 10.24 10.01
N ALA A 65 -3.85 11.09 9.01
CA ALA A 65 -2.52 11.45 8.54
C ALA A 65 -1.73 12.16 9.64
N LEU A 66 -0.47 11.77 9.79
CA LEU A 66 0.50 12.35 10.72
C LEU A 66 1.62 12.98 9.90
N PRO A 67 1.55 14.30 9.61
CA PRO A 67 2.59 15.02 8.87
C PRO A 67 3.95 14.96 9.54
N SER A 68 4.99 15.29 8.78
CA SER A 68 6.34 15.37 9.32
C SER A 68 6.46 16.46 10.38
N ILE A 69 7.28 16.20 11.40
CA ILE A 69 7.63 17.24 12.36
C ILE A 69 8.73 18.09 11.75
N ARG A 70 8.44 19.37 11.50
CA ARG A 70 9.38 20.33 10.90
C ARG A 70 10.52 20.70 11.87
N VAL A 71 11.66 21.10 11.30
CA VAL A 71 12.82 21.61 12.03
C VAL A 71 13.19 23.01 11.55
N ASP A 72 13.38 23.95 12.48
CA ASP A 72 13.62 25.36 12.17
C ASP A 72 15.07 25.65 11.75
N ASP A 73 16.03 24.83 12.21
CA ASP A 73 17.47 25.04 12.02
C ASP A 73 18.09 23.90 11.19
N ASP A 74 17.74 23.88 9.91
CA ASP A 74 18.25 22.91 8.96
C ASP A 74 19.57 23.41 8.31
N ASN A 75 20.68 23.22 9.01
CA ASN A 75 22.03 23.53 8.51
C ASN A 75 22.70 22.37 7.76
N ARG A 76 21.93 21.37 7.31
CA ARG A 76 22.50 20.21 6.61
C ARG A 76 22.89 20.59 5.18
N ASP A 77 24.01 20.02 4.72
CA ASP A 77 24.30 19.95 3.30
C ASP A 77 23.46 18.82 2.70
N HIS A 78 22.50 19.20 1.86
CA HIS A 78 21.61 18.25 1.18
C HIS A 78 22.17 17.80 -0.18
N GLY A 79 23.29 18.37 -0.65
CA GLY A 79 23.83 18.05 -1.97
C GLY A 79 22.81 18.25 -3.09
N ILE A 80 22.43 17.15 -3.75
CA ILE A 80 21.40 17.14 -4.82
C ILE A 80 19.99 16.83 -4.32
N TYR A 81 19.83 16.56 -3.02
CA TYR A 81 18.56 16.16 -2.43
C TYR A 81 17.78 17.38 -1.91
N GLY A 82 16.45 17.34 -1.99
CA GLY A 82 15.55 18.19 -1.24
C GLY A 82 15.31 17.67 0.19
N GLY A 83 14.38 18.27 0.90
CA GLY A 83 14.05 17.95 2.30
C GLY A 83 14.28 19.12 3.26
N LYS A 84 14.15 20.36 2.76
CA LYS A 84 14.38 21.56 3.56
C LYS A 84 13.37 21.65 4.71
N GLY A 85 13.91 21.70 5.93
CA GLY A 85 13.09 21.76 7.14
C GLY A 85 12.42 20.43 7.51
N ASP A 86 12.76 19.33 6.85
CA ASP A 86 12.33 17.98 7.18
C ASP A 86 13.27 17.30 8.17
N LYS A 87 12.81 16.35 8.97
CA LYS A 87 13.72 15.55 9.80
C LYS A 87 14.62 14.66 8.97
N LYS A 88 15.82 14.38 9.50
CA LYS A 88 16.84 13.57 8.81
C LYS A 88 16.36 12.20 8.38
N HIS A 89 15.42 11.60 9.11
CA HIS A 89 14.94 10.26 8.82
C HIS A 89 14.12 10.14 7.52
N LEU A 90 13.67 11.25 6.94
CA LEU A 90 12.87 11.26 5.72
C LEU A 90 13.70 11.07 4.45
N GLY A 91 15.04 11.13 4.54
CA GLY A 91 15.94 10.81 3.44
C GLY A 91 15.99 11.83 2.29
N GLY A 92 14.96 12.66 2.10
CA GLY A 92 14.91 13.65 1.01
C GLY A 92 14.48 13.04 -0.32
N PHE A 93 14.55 13.83 -1.39
CA PHE A 93 14.12 13.48 -2.73
C PHE A 93 14.99 14.18 -3.78
N THR A 94 14.97 13.75 -5.04
CA THR A 94 15.59 14.49 -6.14
C THR A 94 14.53 15.20 -6.98
N ASP A 95 14.93 16.20 -7.76
CA ASP A 95 13.99 16.93 -8.64
C ASP A 95 13.31 16.02 -9.66
N TYR A 96 14.06 15.03 -10.13
CA TYR A 96 13.61 14.02 -11.06
C TYR A 96 14.56 12.81 -11.00
N ASP A 97 14.02 11.61 -10.78
CA ASP A 97 14.77 10.36 -10.81
C ASP A 97 14.30 9.47 -11.96
N GLY A 98 15.01 9.56 -13.10
CA GLY A 98 14.72 8.76 -14.29
C GLY A 98 14.95 7.26 -14.12
N ALA A 99 15.58 6.80 -13.03
CA ALA A 99 15.74 5.38 -12.73
C ALA A 99 14.48 4.76 -12.10
N GLY A 100 13.60 5.58 -11.51
CA GLY A 100 12.29 5.17 -10.99
C GLY A 100 11.14 5.30 -12.00
N VAL A 101 11.42 5.75 -13.23
CA VAL A 101 10.41 6.02 -14.26
C VAL A 101 10.35 4.88 -15.28
N SER A 102 9.14 4.35 -15.53
CA SER A 102 8.91 3.26 -16.50
C SER A 102 7.49 3.29 -17.10
N PRO A 103 7.25 4.11 -18.13
CA PRO A 103 5.98 4.13 -18.86
C PRO A 103 5.52 2.76 -19.38
N ALA A 104 6.43 1.85 -19.75
CA ALA A 104 6.05 0.51 -20.21
C ALA A 104 5.48 -0.35 -19.08
N VAL A 105 6.06 -0.30 -17.87
CA VAL A 105 5.47 -0.98 -16.71
C VAL A 105 4.14 -0.35 -16.34
N TRP A 106 4.05 0.98 -16.29
CA TRP A 106 2.81 1.66 -15.94
C TRP A 106 1.69 1.43 -16.96
N SER A 107 2.02 1.39 -18.25
CA SER A 107 1.08 1.02 -19.31
C SER A 107 0.62 -0.42 -19.18
N SER A 108 1.52 -1.36 -18.88
CA SER A 108 1.15 -2.76 -18.64
C SER A 108 0.29 -2.93 -17.39
N MET A 109 0.54 -2.16 -16.33
CA MET A 109 -0.33 -2.12 -15.14
C MET A 109 -1.76 -1.70 -15.51
N ILE A 110 -1.94 -0.70 -16.36
CA ILE A 110 -3.27 -0.28 -16.80
C ILE A 110 -3.86 -1.32 -17.76
N SER A 111 -3.19 -1.61 -18.88
CA SER A 111 -3.76 -2.34 -20.01
C SER A 111 -3.80 -3.86 -19.82
N ASP A 112 -2.77 -4.46 -19.23
CA ASP A 112 -2.67 -5.93 -19.10
C ASP A 112 -3.21 -6.43 -17.76
N ILE A 113 -3.04 -5.63 -16.71
CA ILE A 113 -3.45 -5.98 -15.34
C ILE A 113 -4.81 -5.37 -14.98
N GLY A 114 -5.23 -4.28 -15.62
CA GLY A 114 -6.51 -3.61 -15.33
C GLY A 114 -6.46 -2.68 -14.11
N VAL A 115 -5.33 -2.03 -13.82
CA VAL A 115 -5.24 -1.09 -12.69
C VAL A 115 -6.02 0.19 -13.00
N HIS A 116 -7.07 0.47 -12.22
CA HIS A 116 -7.90 1.68 -12.32
C HIS A 116 -7.65 2.65 -11.16
N SER A 117 -7.10 2.17 -10.04
CA SER A 117 -6.80 2.97 -8.85
C SER A 117 -5.43 2.62 -8.26
N LEU A 118 -4.66 3.64 -7.86
CA LEU A 118 -3.29 3.47 -7.38
C LEU A 118 -3.02 4.24 -6.07
N LEU A 119 -2.37 3.57 -5.11
CA LEU A 119 -1.63 4.23 -4.03
C LEU A 119 -0.17 4.36 -4.41
N ASP A 120 0.40 5.57 -4.35
CA ASP A 120 1.83 5.79 -4.56
C ASP A 120 2.47 6.17 -3.23
N VAL A 121 3.31 5.29 -2.66
CA VAL A 121 3.85 5.44 -1.30
C VAL A 121 5.34 5.73 -1.37
N GLY A 122 5.75 6.86 -0.79
CA GLY A 122 7.08 7.43 -1.04
C GLY A 122 7.15 8.08 -2.42
N CYS A 123 6.08 8.76 -2.82
CA CYS A 123 5.91 9.30 -4.17
C CYS A 123 6.82 10.51 -4.47
N GLY A 124 7.49 11.08 -3.48
CA GLY A 124 8.32 12.28 -3.62
C GLY A 124 7.51 13.44 -4.19
N LYS A 125 8.00 14.05 -5.28
CA LYS A 125 7.27 15.10 -6.00
C LYS A 125 6.09 14.57 -6.83
N GLY A 126 5.84 13.26 -6.86
CA GLY A 126 4.71 12.66 -7.57
C GLY A 126 4.90 12.47 -9.08
N VAL A 127 6.12 12.16 -9.53
CA VAL A 127 6.43 11.94 -10.97
C VAL A 127 5.61 10.78 -11.57
N SER A 128 5.66 9.61 -10.91
CA SER A 128 4.86 8.43 -11.26
C SER A 128 3.38 8.70 -11.09
N SER A 129 2.99 9.24 -9.93
CA SER A 129 1.60 9.58 -9.64
C SER A 129 0.99 10.51 -10.70
N ARG A 130 1.73 11.51 -11.18
CA ARG A 130 1.26 12.42 -12.23
C ARG A 130 1.02 11.67 -13.54
N TRP A 131 1.86 10.69 -13.88
CA TRP A 131 1.67 9.88 -15.07
C TRP A 131 0.35 9.11 -14.99
N PHE A 132 0.11 8.41 -13.87
CA PHE A 132 -1.12 7.67 -13.65
C PHE A 132 -2.37 8.57 -13.68
N LEU A 133 -2.30 9.75 -13.07
CA LEU A 133 -3.37 10.74 -13.11
C LEU A 133 -3.72 11.17 -14.54
N GLU A 134 -2.72 11.42 -15.39
CA GLU A 134 -2.91 11.79 -16.80
C GLU A 134 -3.54 10.68 -17.65
N HIS A 135 -3.38 9.43 -17.21
CA HIS A 135 -3.92 8.22 -17.84
C HIS A 135 -5.24 7.76 -17.19
N GLY A 136 -5.90 8.63 -16.43
CA GLY A 136 -7.24 8.39 -15.90
C GLY A 136 -7.30 7.48 -14.66
N VAL A 137 -6.15 7.07 -14.12
CA VAL A 137 -6.09 6.27 -12.89
C VAL A 137 -6.41 7.13 -11.68
N ASP A 138 -7.26 6.62 -10.80
CA ASP A 138 -7.59 7.24 -9.52
C ASP A 138 -6.42 7.06 -8.53
N VAL A 139 -5.49 8.01 -8.58
CA VAL A 139 -4.25 7.98 -7.80
C VAL A 139 -4.36 8.77 -6.49
N LEU A 140 -3.68 8.29 -5.44
CA LEU A 140 -3.40 9.03 -4.21
C LEU A 140 -1.95 8.79 -3.80
N CYS A 141 -1.22 9.88 -3.57
CA CYS A 141 0.19 9.89 -3.18
C CYS A 141 0.33 10.09 -1.67
N ALA A 142 1.15 9.28 -1.00
CA ALA A 142 1.50 9.43 0.41
C ALA A 142 3.01 9.70 0.53
N GLU A 143 3.36 10.89 1.00
CA GLU A 143 4.73 11.39 1.05
C GLU A 143 5.07 11.91 2.46
N GLY A 144 6.27 11.60 2.95
CA GLY A 144 6.71 12.02 4.27
C GLY A 144 7.42 13.39 4.28
N SER A 145 8.08 13.77 3.19
CA SER A 145 8.77 15.05 3.06
C SER A 145 7.79 16.19 2.82
N HIS A 146 7.76 17.16 3.73
CA HIS A 146 6.94 18.35 3.52
C HIS A 146 7.43 19.17 2.33
N ASP A 147 8.75 19.25 2.16
CA ASP A 147 9.37 19.97 1.04
C ASP A 147 8.99 19.33 -0.31
N ALA A 148 8.91 18.00 -0.40
CA ALA A 148 8.41 17.31 -1.58
C ALA A 148 6.93 17.59 -1.85
N VAL A 149 6.11 17.62 -0.79
CA VAL A 149 4.68 17.92 -0.86
C VAL A 149 4.44 19.32 -1.41
N GLU A 150 5.15 20.33 -0.90
CA GLU A 150 5.06 21.72 -1.37
C GLU A 150 5.47 21.88 -2.84
N GLN A 151 6.38 21.02 -3.32
CA GLN A 151 6.88 21.05 -4.70
C GLN A 151 6.19 20.04 -5.64
N SER A 152 5.16 19.33 -5.17
CA SER A 152 4.55 18.20 -5.87
C SER A 152 3.92 18.56 -7.22
N PHE A 153 4.12 17.71 -8.24
CA PHE A 153 3.48 17.78 -9.57
C PHE A 153 1.99 17.44 -9.54
N LEU A 154 1.47 17.02 -8.39
CA LEU A 154 0.07 16.68 -8.18
C LEU A 154 -0.73 17.89 -7.67
N PRO A 155 -2.05 17.92 -7.93
CA PRO A 155 -2.92 18.83 -7.23
C PRO A 155 -3.01 18.44 -5.72
N PRO A 156 -3.22 19.41 -4.80
CA PRO A 156 -3.13 19.16 -3.35
C PRO A 156 -4.05 18.05 -2.82
N GLU A 157 -5.22 17.84 -3.44
CA GLU A 157 -6.18 16.80 -3.05
C GLU A 157 -5.73 15.38 -3.42
N ARG A 158 -4.62 15.24 -4.16
CA ARG A 158 -4.04 13.95 -4.58
C ARG A 158 -2.80 13.56 -3.80
N ILE A 159 -2.44 14.34 -2.78
CA ILE A 159 -1.28 14.07 -1.93
C ILE A 159 -1.64 14.16 -0.45
N VAL A 160 -1.12 13.23 0.34
CA VAL A 160 -1.23 13.20 1.80
C VAL A 160 0.18 13.25 2.37
N GLU A 161 0.44 14.28 3.17
CA GLU A 161 1.67 14.34 3.95
C GLU A 161 1.57 13.38 5.14
N HIS A 162 2.38 12.32 5.14
CA HIS A 162 2.45 11.37 6.23
C HIS A 162 3.85 10.79 6.44
N ASP A 163 4.38 11.00 7.64
CA ASP A 163 5.62 10.41 8.12
C ASP A 163 5.33 9.09 8.84
N TYR A 164 5.69 7.97 8.20
CA TYR A 164 5.50 6.62 8.77
C TYR A 164 6.33 6.35 10.04
N SER A 165 7.25 7.23 10.45
CA SER A 165 7.86 7.13 11.79
C SER A 165 6.93 7.58 12.91
N GLN A 166 5.89 8.36 12.61
CA GLN A 166 4.91 8.88 13.58
C GLN A 166 3.82 7.85 13.93
N GLY A 167 3.48 6.97 12.99
CA GLY A 167 2.41 5.98 13.17
C GLY A 167 1.95 5.39 11.84
N PRO A 168 0.99 4.44 11.86
CA PRO A 168 0.40 3.90 10.65
C PRO A 168 -0.57 4.89 10.00
N TRP A 169 -0.75 4.77 8.69
CA TRP A 169 -1.77 5.47 7.93
C TRP A 169 -2.40 4.55 6.89
N TRP A 170 -3.63 4.87 6.46
CA TRP A 170 -4.31 4.24 5.35
C TRP A 170 -5.56 5.06 4.97
N PRO A 171 -5.94 5.10 3.68
CA PRO A 171 -7.17 5.75 3.23
C PRO A 171 -8.42 4.92 3.53
N GLN A 172 -9.61 5.54 3.40
CA GLN A 172 -10.90 4.87 3.60
C GLN A 172 -11.12 3.70 2.65
N LYS A 173 -10.91 3.90 1.34
CA LYS A 173 -11.17 2.90 0.29
C LYS A 173 -9.97 1.99 0.05
N THR A 174 -10.20 0.88 -0.63
CA THR A 174 -9.15 0.02 -1.20
C THR A 174 -8.79 0.46 -2.61
N TYR A 175 -7.65 -0.05 -3.11
CA TYR A 175 -7.03 0.31 -4.38
C TYR A 175 -6.60 -0.95 -5.12
N ASP A 176 -6.53 -0.86 -6.44
CA ASP A 176 -6.10 -1.97 -7.30
C ASP A 176 -4.63 -2.30 -7.10
N ALA A 177 -3.80 -1.26 -6.95
CA ALA A 177 -2.38 -1.43 -6.72
C ALA A 177 -1.81 -0.38 -5.76
N VAL A 178 -0.70 -0.74 -5.11
CA VAL A 178 0.25 0.21 -4.54
C VAL A 178 1.54 0.15 -5.36
N TRP A 179 2.08 1.32 -5.67
CA TRP A 179 3.39 1.55 -6.27
C TRP A 179 4.29 2.19 -5.21
N SER A 180 5.47 1.63 -4.98
CA SER A 180 6.43 2.16 -4.00
C SER A 180 7.85 1.84 -4.46
N VAL A 181 8.47 2.82 -5.11
CA VAL A 181 9.81 2.71 -5.70
C VAL A 181 10.79 3.55 -4.91
N GLU A 182 11.91 2.94 -4.51
CA GLU A 182 12.98 3.53 -3.69
C GLU A 182 12.43 4.16 -2.39
N PHE A 183 11.70 3.36 -1.61
CA PHE A 183 11.09 3.78 -0.35
C PHE A 183 11.41 2.82 0.80
N LEU A 184 11.35 1.51 0.56
CA LEU A 184 11.45 0.49 1.61
C LEU A 184 12.75 0.56 2.42
N GLU A 185 13.84 0.92 1.77
CA GLU A 185 15.18 1.07 2.34
C GLU A 185 15.34 2.30 3.24
N HIS A 186 14.44 3.28 3.13
CA HIS A 186 14.49 4.53 3.88
C HIS A 186 13.70 4.49 5.18
N VAL A 187 12.86 3.46 5.37
CA VAL A 187 12.06 3.29 6.59
C VAL A 187 12.62 2.16 7.45
N SER A 188 13.10 2.52 8.64
CA SER A 188 13.67 1.57 9.60
C SER A 188 12.69 0.44 9.97
N ARG A 189 13.23 -0.76 10.22
CA ARG A 189 12.48 -1.99 10.58
C ARG A 189 11.34 -1.79 11.59
N GLN A 190 11.56 -0.96 12.60
CA GLN A 190 10.59 -0.73 13.68
C GLN A 190 9.31 -0.03 13.22
N TYR A 191 9.34 0.66 12.07
CA TYR A 191 8.20 1.36 11.49
C TYR A 191 7.56 0.60 10.32
N GLN A 192 8.04 -0.60 9.99
CA GLN A 192 7.51 -1.32 8.82
C GLN A 192 6.02 -1.63 8.94
N TYR A 193 5.54 -1.90 10.15
CA TYR A 193 4.11 -2.11 10.39
C TYR A 193 3.27 -0.90 9.91
N ASN A 194 3.83 0.31 9.98
CA ASN A 194 3.11 1.54 9.67
C ASN A 194 2.79 1.65 8.18
N TYR A 195 3.77 1.48 7.29
CA TYR A 195 3.51 1.52 5.85
C TYR A 195 2.86 0.23 5.33
N ILE A 196 3.08 -0.91 5.99
CA ILE A 196 2.36 -2.15 5.65
C ILE A 196 0.86 -1.97 5.85
N SER A 197 0.44 -1.16 6.84
CA SER A 197 -0.98 -0.84 7.03
C SER A 197 -1.59 -0.15 5.80
N THR A 198 -0.84 0.74 5.14
CA THR A 198 -1.24 1.32 3.84
C THR A 198 -1.30 0.27 2.75
N PHE A 199 -0.29 -0.60 2.64
CA PHE A 199 -0.21 -1.62 1.59
C PHE A 199 -1.35 -2.64 1.70
N ARG A 200 -1.89 -2.86 2.91
CA ARG A 200 -3.07 -3.69 3.12
C ARG A 200 -4.35 -3.15 2.48
N LYS A 201 -4.36 -1.91 1.99
CA LYS A 201 -5.48 -1.35 1.22
C LYS A 201 -5.37 -1.62 -0.28
N ALA A 202 -4.28 -2.22 -0.77
CA ALA A 202 -4.11 -2.51 -2.19
C ALA A 202 -4.28 -4.00 -2.51
N ALA A 203 -4.84 -4.33 -3.68
CA ALA A 203 -4.92 -5.71 -4.19
C ALA A 203 -3.57 -6.22 -4.69
N LEU A 204 -2.80 -5.36 -5.37
CA LEU A 204 -1.44 -5.67 -5.86
C LEU A 204 -0.42 -4.72 -5.24
N ILE A 205 0.79 -5.20 -5.00
CA ILE A 205 1.86 -4.44 -4.33
C ILE A 205 3.12 -4.50 -5.19
N PHE A 206 3.45 -3.39 -5.82
CA PHE A 206 4.65 -3.20 -6.65
C PHE A 206 5.67 -2.41 -5.83
N VAL A 207 6.76 -3.07 -5.45
CA VAL A 207 7.78 -2.47 -4.58
C VAL A 207 9.18 -2.69 -5.13
N THR A 208 10.04 -1.67 -5.04
CA THR A 208 11.49 -1.83 -5.20
C THR A 208 12.19 -1.76 -3.85
N SER A 209 13.47 -2.11 -3.83
CA SER A 209 14.31 -1.96 -2.65
C SER A 209 15.77 -1.92 -3.07
N SER A 210 16.58 -1.08 -2.44
CA SER A 210 18.02 -1.13 -2.64
C SER A 210 18.64 -2.43 -2.08
N THR A 211 19.72 -2.86 -2.74
CA THR A 211 20.57 -3.98 -2.29
C THR A 211 21.96 -3.52 -1.86
N TRP A 212 22.20 -2.21 -1.84
CA TRP A 212 23.43 -1.58 -1.38
C TRP A 212 23.13 -0.39 -0.46
N GLY A 213 24.13 0.02 0.32
CA GLY A 213 24.02 1.24 1.13
C GLY A 213 23.97 2.49 0.26
N GLY A 214 23.33 3.55 0.74
CA GLY A 214 23.15 4.78 -0.01
C GLY A 214 22.75 5.91 0.90
N TRP A 215 22.36 7.05 0.30
CA TRP A 215 21.90 8.20 1.06
C TRP A 215 20.67 7.83 1.88
N HIS A 216 20.81 7.87 3.21
CA HIS A 216 19.76 7.52 4.15
C HIS A 216 19.11 6.13 3.92
N HIS A 217 19.88 5.14 3.46
CA HIS A 217 19.42 3.75 3.44
C HIS A 217 19.60 3.15 4.83
N VAL A 218 18.51 2.95 5.55
CA VAL A 218 18.50 2.43 6.93
C VAL A 218 18.06 0.97 7.02
N GLU A 219 17.42 0.44 5.96
CA GLU A 219 16.90 -0.92 5.93
C GLU A 219 17.24 -1.61 4.59
N VAL A 220 18.48 -2.05 4.42
CA VAL A 220 18.95 -2.68 3.17
C VAL A 220 19.04 -4.19 3.33
N HIS A 221 18.36 -4.93 2.44
CA HIS A 221 18.31 -6.39 2.50
C HIS A 221 18.27 -7.04 1.12
N PRO A 222 18.71 -8.30 0.98
CA PRO A 222 18.58 -9.05 -0.27
C PRO A 222 17.13 -9.33 -0.63
N HIS A 223 16.86 -9.57 -1.92
CA HIS A 223 15.53 -9.86 -2.48
C HIS A 223 14.72 -10.88 -1.65
N GLU A 224 15.32 -12.04 -1.35
CA GLU A 224 14.69 -13.12 -0.58
C GLU A 224 14.23 -12.72 0.82
N TRP A 225 14.93 -11.77 1.45
CA TRP A 225 14.53 -11.28 2.77
C TRP A 225 13.24 -10.49 2.68
N TRP A 226 13.13 -9.60 1.68
CA TRP A 226 11.92 -8.81 1.44
C TRP A 226 10.73 -9.68 1.07
N VAL A 227 10.93 -10.71 0.23
CA VAL A 227 9.90 -11.70 -0.10
C VAL A 227 9.37 -12.34 1.18
N ARG A 228 10.24 -12.96 1.99
CA ARG A 228 9.83 -13.58 3.27
C ARG A 228 9.18 -12.59 4.22
N LYS A 229 9.65 -11.34 4.25
CA LYS A 229 9.11 -10.30 5.12
C LYS A 229 7.68 -9.94 4.72
N PHE A 230 7.41 -9.73 3.44
CA PHE A 230 6.07 -9.41 2.94
C PHE A 230 5.12 -10.63 3.02
N GLU A 231 5.63 -11.83 2.77
CA GLU A 231 4.86 -13.07 2.98
C GLU A 231 4.48 -13.29 4.45
N SER A 232 5.33 -12.89 5.40
CA SER A 232 4.97 -12.93 6.83
C SER A 232 3.82 -11.99 7.20
N PHE A 233 3.49 -11.02 6.35
CA PHE A 233 2.32 -10.15 6.46
C PHE A 233 1.10 -10.68 5.67
N GLY A 234 1.19 -11.85 5.06
CA GLY A 234 0.10 -12.51 4.34
C GLY A 234 -0.04 -12.11 2.88
N PHE A 235 0.91 -11.33 2.33
CA PHE A 235 0.97 -11.07 0.90
C PHE A 235 1.59 -12.26 0.18
N LYS A 236 1.16 -12.56 -1.05
CA LYS A 236 1.67 -13.67 -1.86
C LYS A 236 2.61 -13.11 -2.92
N TYR A 237 3.88 -13.53 -2.92
CA TYR A 237 4.81 -13.13 -3.97
C TYR A 237 4.41 -13.75 -5.33
N ASP A 238 4.47 -12.95 -6.39
CA ASP A 238 4.21 -13.36 -7.76
C ASP A 238 5.50 -13.21 -8.59
N ASP A 239 6.23 -14.31 -8.73
CA ASP A 239 7.52 -14.32 -9.43
C ASP A 239 7.37 -14.08 -10.94
N ASP A 240 6.34 -14.67 -11.56
CA ASP A 240 6.09 -14.53 -12.98
C ASP A 240 5.76 -13.08 -13.33
N LEU A 241 4.80 -12.47 -12.62
CA LEU A 241 4.44 -11.07 -12.83
C LEU A 241 5.62 -10.14 -12.53
N THR A 242 6.39 -10.43 -11.47
CA THR A 242 7.61 -9.68 -11.17
C THR A 242 8.58 -9.68 -12.35
N ASN A 243 8.85 -10.86 -12.93
CA ASN A 243 9.79 -10.99 -14.04
C ASN A 243 9.26 -10.37 -15.33
N VAL A 244 7.95 -10.49 -15.61
CA VAL A 244 7.31 -9.81 -16.75
C VAL A 244 7.49 -8.29 -16.63
N MET A 245 7.16 -7.70 -15.48
CA MET A 245 7.31 -6.26 -15.26
C MET A 245 8.76 -5.79 -15.34
N LYS A 246 9.71 -6.55 -14.76
CA LYS A 246 11.14 -6.24 -14.88
C LYS A 246 11.63 -6.29 -16.33
N ASN A 247 11.08 -7.20 -17.15
CA ASN A 247 11.41 -7.28 -18.57
C ASN A 247 10.86 -6.08 -19.36
N HIS A 248 9.65 -5.60 -19.05
CA HIS A 248 9.13 -4.35 -19.61
C HIS A 248 10.07 -3.18 -19.29
N ALA A 249 10.40 -2.98 -18.01
CA ALA A 249 11.32 -1.92 -17.58
C ALA A 249 12.71 -2.03 -18.24
N LYS A 250 13.25 -3.24 -18.36
CA LYS A 250 14.55 -3.46 -19.02
C LYS A 250 14.51 -3.08 -20.51
N GLY A 251 13.38 -3.28 -21.17
CA GLY A 251 13.16 -2.91 -22.56
C GLY A 251 13.19 -1.41 -22.80
N GLU A 252 12.97 -0.59 -21.77
CA GLU A 252 12.96 0.88 -21.88
C GLU A 252 14.34 1.54 -21.73
N ARG A 253 15.35 0.76 -21.37
CA ARG A 253 16.68 1.28 -21.08
C ARG A 253 17.27 1.99 -22.29
N GLY A 254 17.30 3.33 -22.23
CA GLY A 254 17.85 4.18 -23.29
C GLY A 254 16.93 4.33 -24.50
N THR A 255 15.63 4.06 -24.39
CA THR A 255 14.69 4.12 -25.51
C THR A 255 13.72 5.30 -25.49
N GLY A 256 13.54 5.98 -24.35
CA GLY A 256 12.66 7.14 -24.22
C GLY A 256 13.39 8.35 -23.65
N GLU A 257 12.96 9.56 -24.02
CA GLU A 257 13.49 10.81 -23.51
C GLU A 257 12.67 11.30 -22.32
N GLY A 258 13.35 11.58 -21.22
CA GLY A 258 12.79 12.11 -19.99
C GLY A 258 12.33 13.55 -20.12
N PRO A 259 11.49 14.02 -19.18
CA PRO A 259 11.13 15.43 -19.07
C PRO A 259 12.34 16.36 -18.96
N ASN A 260 13.47 15.89 -18.43
CA ASN A 260 14.72 16.65 -18.31
C ASN A 260 15.62 16.54 -19.56
N GLY A 261 15.18 15.89 -20.63
CA GLY A 261 15.99 15.61 -21.83
C GLY A 261 16.93 14.40 -21.70
N GLU A 262 17.00 13.75 -20.54
CA GLU A 262 17.79 12.54 -20.33
C GLU A 262 16.92 11.29 -20.43
N SER A 263 17.46 10.18 -20.93
CA SER A 263 16.64 8.98 -21.10
C SER A 263 16.15 8.38 -19.78
N PHE A 264 14.91 7.88 -19.78
CA PHE A 264 14.44 6.99 -18.71
C PHE A 264 15.32 5.74 -18.67
N SER A 265 15.84 5.40 -17.49
CA SER A 265 16.66 4.20 -17.34
C SER A 265 15.87 3.03 -16.75
N ALA A 266 14.78 3.30 -16.01
CA ALA A 266 13.99 2.31 -15.28
C ALA A 266 14.83 1.37 -14.38
N GLN A 267 16.02 1.81 -13.99
CA GLN A 267 17.03 0.99 -13.32
C GLN A 267 16.56 0.43 -11.99
N HIS A 268 15.92 1.25 -11.15
CA HIS A 268 15.40 0.80 -9.86
C HIS A 268 14.40 -0.35 -10.06
N ILE A 269 13.61 -0.28 -11.12
CA ILE A 269 12.54 -1.23 -11.41
C ILE A 269 13.11 -2.54 -11.97
N PHE A 270 13.87 -2.50 -13.08
CA PHE A 270 14.37 -3.75 -13.67
C PHE A 270 15.38 -4.47 -12.78
N MET A 271 16.03 -3.78 -11.84
CA MET A 271 16.95 -4.41 -10.89
C MET A 271 16.21 -5.08 -9.74
N SER A 272 15.28 -4.40 -9.08
CA SER A 272 14.83 -4.79 -7.74
C SER A 272 13.32 -4.88 -7.52
N LEU A 273 12.49 -4.63 -8.53
CA LEU A 273 11.03 -4.77 -8.43
C LEU A 273 10.63 -6.15 -7.90
N LYS A 274 9.59 -6.16 -7.08
CA LYS A 274 8.86 -7.32 -6.56
C LYS A 274 7.37 -7.01 -6.64
N VAL A 275 6.59 -7.98 -7.07
CA VAL A 275 5.14 -7.89 -7.12
C VAL A 275 4.53 -8.90 -6.16
N PHE A 276 3.60 -8.43 -5.33
CA PHE A 276 2.84 -9.28 -4.44
C PHE A 276 1.33 -9.09 -4.67
N ILE A 277 0.57 -10.14 -4.41
CA ILE A 277 -0.88 -10.12 -4.36
C ILE A 277 -1.30 -10.09 -2.90
N ASN A 278 -2.23 -9.22 -2.55
CA ASN A 278 -2.95 -9.21 -1.29
C ASN A 278 -4.32 -9.88 -1.50
N PRO A 279 -4.49 -11.17 -1.18
CA PRO A 279 -5.71 -11.90 -1.50
C PRO A 279 -6.95 -11.33 -0.80
N ALA A 280 -6.77 -10.65 0.34
CA ALA A 280 -7.87 -10.06 1.09
C ALA A 280 -8.54 -8.92 0.32
N VAL A 281 -7.76 -8.08 -0.38
CA VAL A 281 -8.28 -6.98 -1.20
C VAL A 281 -8.61 -7.44 -2.61
N ALA A 282 -7.73 -8.25 -3.23
CA ALA A 282 -7.92 -8.73 -4.60
C ALA A 282 -9.19 -9.58 -4.81
N SER A 283 -9.78 -10.12 -3.74
CA SER A 283 -11.02 -10.89 -3.79
C SER A 283 -12.29 -10.06 -3.61
N LEU A 284 -12.18 -8.74 -3.37
CA LEU A 284 -13.35 -7.88 -3.21
C LEU A 284 -14.01 -7.59 -4.57
N PRO A 285 -15.35 -7.45 -4.63
CA PRO A 285 -16.07 -7.19 -5.88
C PRO A 285 -15.61 -5.95 -6.66
N GLU A 286 -15.21 -4.88 -5.97
CA GLU A 286 -14.71 -3.64 -6.58
C GLU A 286 -13.37 -3.79 -7.30
N HIS A 287 -12.65 -4.90 -7.09
CA HIS A 287 -11.38 -5.22 -7.75
C HIS A 287 -11.54 -6.36 -8.78
N ALA A 288 -12.77 -6.78 -9.09
CA ALA A 288 -13.05 -7.92 -9.97
C ALA A 288 -12.65 -7.68 -11.45
N HIS A 289 -12.36 -6.44 -11.84
CA HIS A 289 -11.85 -6.09 -13.17
C HIS A 289 -10.36 -6.40 -13.36
N LEU A 290 -9.63 -6.68 -12.28
CA LEU A 290 -8.22 -7.05 -12.36
C LEU A 290 -8.01 -8.33 -13.18
N PHE A 291 -6.87 -8.37 -13.87
CA PHE A 291 -6.48 -9.43 -14.80
C PHE A 291 -7.50 -9.64 -15.95
N PRO A 292 -7.88 -8.55 -16.65
CA PRO A 292 -8.93 -8.61 -17.65
C PRO A 292 -8.51 -9.53 -18.80
N ARG A 293 -9.30 -10.56 -19.04
CA ARG A 293 -9.18 -11.42 -20.22
C ARG A 293 -10.56 -11.77 -20.74
N ASN A 294 -10.67 -11.85 -22.07
CA ASN A 294 -11.87 -12.40 -22.67
C ASN A 294 -12.02 -13.87 -22.26
N GLY A 295 -13.20 -14.24 -21.77
CA GLY A 295 -13.54 -15.64 -21.46
C GLY A 295 -13.69 -16.52 -22.71
N CYS A 296 -13.74 -15.90 -23.89
CA CYS A 296 -13.83 -16.59 -25.17
C CYS A 296 -12.46 -17.07 -25.64
N PHE A 297 -12.35 -18.31 -26.11
CA PHE A 297 -11.07 -18.91 -26.46
C PHE A 297 -11.14 -19.79 -27.72
N GLU A 298 -9.96 -20.09 -28.26
CA GLU A 298 -9.73 -21.05 -29.33
C GLU A 298 -9.15 -22.34 -28.77
N ARG A 299 -9.77 -23.49 -29.05
CA ARG A 299 -9.44 -24.77 -28.39
C ARG A 299 -8.01 -25.25 -28.62
N TYR A 300 -7.35 -24.82 -29.70
CA TYR A 300 -5.98 -25.18 -30.06
C TYR A 300 -5.27 -23.96 -30.66
N GLY A 301 -4.23 -23.44 -29.99
CA GLY A 301 -3.36 -22.40 -30.56
C GLY A 301 -2.36 -22.95 -31.58
N GLU A 302 -1.62 -22.08 -32.28
CA GLU A 302 -0.73 -22.47 -33.39
C GLU A 302 0.45 -23.39 -33.00
N LYS A 303 0.70 -23.64 -31.70
CA LYS A 303 1.85 -24.44 -31.22
C LYS A 303 1.58 -25.31 -29.99
N GLY A 304 0.42 -25.98 -29.92
CA GLY A 304 0.13 -26.91 -28.81
C GLY A 304 -0.09 -26.22 -27.45
N GLU A 305 -0.23 -24.89 -27.45
CA GLU A 305 -0.71 -24.13 -26.31
C GLU A 305 -2.19 -24.44 -26.08
N PHE A 306 -2.55 -24.75 -24.83
CA PHE A 306 -3.93 -24.93 -24.43
C PHE A 306 -4.60 -23.56 -24.36
N ALA A 307 -5.58 -23.33 -25.24
CA ALA A 307 -6.51 -22.22 -25.25
C ALA A 307 -5.91 -20.79 -25.33
N VAL A 308 -6.03 -20.14 -26.49
CA VAL A 308 -5.75 -18.70 -26.65
C VAL A 308 -7.06 -17.93 -26.50
N THR A 309 -7.10 -16.91 -25.64
CA THR A 309 -8.26 -16.03 -25.49
C THR A 309 -8.42 -15.12 -26.70
N ARG A 310 -9.64 -14.88 -27.15
CA ARG A 310 -9.98 -14.00 -28.27
C ARG A 310 -11.22 -13.17 -27.97
N PRO A 311 -11.48 -12.10 -28.74
CA PRO A 311 -12.77 -11.43 -28.69
C PRO A 311 -13.93 -12.42 -28.90
N CYS A 312 -15.01 -12.18 -28.17
CA CYS A 312 -16.24 -12.94 -28.31
C CYS A 312 -16.96 -12.51 -29.59
N THR A 313 -17.32 -13.47 -30.44
CA THR A 313 -17.92 -13.22 -31.76
C THR A 313 -19.18 -14.05 -32.01
N LYS A 314 -19.49 -15.02 -31.15
CA LYS A 314 -20.66 -15.90 -31.30
C LYS A 314 -21.80 -15.48 -30.38
N GLU A 315 -23.04 -15.75 -30.81
CA GLU A 315 -24.24 -15.39 -30.03
C GLU A 315 -24.34 -16.07 -28.65
N ASN A 316 -23.70 -17.23 -28.47
CA ASN A 316 -23.67 -17.97 -27.21
C ASN A 316 -22.44 -17.67 -26.34
N GLU A 317 -21.61 -16.71 -26.75
CA GLU A 317 -20.44 -16.26 -26.00
C GLU A 317 -20.80 -15.09 -25.09
N THR A 318 -20.12 -14.99 -23.93
CA THR A 318 -20.31 -13.88 -22.98
C THR A 318 -19.10 -12.95 -23.08
N PRO A 319 -19.24 -11.75 -23.70
CA PRO A 319 -18.15 -10.78 -23.77
C PRO A 319 -17.78 -10.27 -22.37
N LEU A 320 -16.54 -9.80 -22.24
CA LEU A 320 -16.14 -9.04 -21.07
C LEU A 320 -17.02 -7.78 -20.98
N PRO A 321 -17.71 -7.53 -19.86
CA PRO A 321 -18.45 -6.29 -19.67
C PRO A 321 -17.53 -5.08 -19.79
N LYS A 322 -18.03 -3.99 -20.37
CA LYS A 322 -17.25 -2.76 -20.57
C LYS A 322 -16.69 -2.20 -19.27
N GLU A 323 -17.39 -2.39 -18.17
CA GLU A 323 -16.97 -1.92 -16.84
C GLU A 323 -15.77 -2.69 -16.29
N LEU A 324 -15.46 -3.87 -16.85
CA LEU A 324 -14.30 -4.69 -16.51
C LEU A 324 -13.17 -4.57 -17.54
N GLU A 325 -13.34 -3.74 -18.57
CA GLU A 325 -12.27 -3.46 -19.53
C GLU A 325 -11.22 -2.52 -18.90
N PRO A 326 -9.94 -2.66 -19.27
CA PRO A 326 -8.89 -1.71 -18.90
C PRO A 326 -9.24 -0.27 -19.31
N LEU A 327 -8.63 0.70 -18.61
CA LEU A 327 -8.64 2.09 -19.09
C LEU A 327 -7.93 2.20 -20.44
N GLU A 328 -8.51 3.01 -21.33
CA GLU A 328 -7.90 3.36 -22.60
C GLU A 328 -6.74 4.34 -22.37
N ILE A 329 -5.56 3.97 -22.86
CA ILE A 329 -4.36 4.83 -22.84
C ILE A 329 -4.10 5.38 -24.24
N SER A 330 -3.64 6.63 -24.34
CA SER A 330 -3.30 7.27 -25.62
C SER A 330 -1.95 7.98 -25.56
N PRO A 331 -1.24 8.13 -26.69
CA PRO A 331 0.05 8.86 -26.73
C PRO A 331 -0.07 10.30 -26.22
N GLU A 332 -1.21 10.96 -26.43
CA GLU A 332 -1.43 12.34 -25.97
C GLU A 332 -1.42 12.45 -24.44
N MET A 333 -1.84 11.42 -23.72
CA MET A 333 -1.76 11.38 -22.25
C MET A 333 -0.31 11.40 -21.76
N HIS A 334 0.58 10.68 -22.46
CA HIS A 334 2.01 10.70 -22.18
C HIS A 334 2.63 12.08 -22.43
N GLU A 335 2.26 12.74 -23.54
CA GLU A 335 2.72 14.09 -23.84
C GLU A 335 2.28 15.12 -22.79
N ARG A 336 1.03 15.02 -22.28
CA ARG A 336 0.57 15.87 -21.17
C ARG A 336 1.41 15.69 -19.92
N TRP A 337 1.78 14.46 -19.60
CA TRP A 337 2.68 14.17 -18.48
C TRP A 337 4.08 14.77 -18.71
N LEU A 338 4.70 14.55 -19.88
CA LEU A 338 6.01 15.13 -20.21
C LEU A 338 6.01 16.65 -20.06
N GLN A 339 4.97 17.32 -20.58
CA GLN A 339 4.83 18.77 -20.48
C GLN A 339 4.69 19.23 -19.03
N ALA A 340 3.85 18.56 -18.23
CA ALA A 340 3.60 18.92 -16.83
C ALA A 340 4.88 18.85 -15.96
N ILE A 341 5.76 17.88 -16.23
CA ILE A 341 7.04 17.77 -15.51
C ILE A 341 8.04 18.82 -16.06
N ARG A 342 8.15 18.98 -17.37
CA ARG A 342 9.04 19.98 -18.02
C ARG A 342 8.80 21.41 -17.50
N ASP A 343 7.54 21.85 -17.48
CA ASP A 343 7.16 23.21 -17.06
C ASP A 343 7.66 23.56 -15.66
N ARG A 344 7.82 22.56 -14.80
CA ARG A 344 8.27 22.74 -13.42
C ARG A 344 9.76 22.52 -13.22
N LEU A 345 10.42 21.74 -14.09
CA LEU A 345 11.88 21.59 -14.07
C LEU A 345 12.60 22.80 -14.70
N GLN A 346 11.95 23.49 -15.65
CA GLN A 346 12.51 24.66 -16.36
C GLN A 346 11.54 25.86 -16.31
N PRO A 347 11.34 26.49 -15.14
CA PRO A 347 10.34 27.55 -14.99
C PRO A 347 10.62 28.82 -15.82
N GLU A 348 11.87 29.06 -16.23
CA GLU A 348 12.24 30.28 -16.99
C GLU A 348 11.76 30.25 -18.45
N GLU A 349 11.76 29.10 -19.13
CA GLU A 349 11.29 28.95 -20.52
C GLU A 349 9.75 28.90 -20.63
N ALA A 350 9.06 28.49 -19.57
CA ALA A 350 7.60 28.41 -19.53
C ALA A 350 6.92 29.79 -19.48
N ASN A 351 7.62 30.81 -18.97
CA ASN A 351 7.13 32.19 -18.92
C ASN A 351 7.31 32.94 -20.24
N GLU A 352 8.33 32.63 -21.05
CA GLU A 352 8.52 33.24 -22.38
C GLU A 352 7.48 32.80 -23.43
N LYS A 353 6.82 31.65 -23.24
CA LYS A 353 5.73 31.19 -24.12
C LYS A 353 4.35 31.74 -23.75
N LYS A 354 4.25 32.56 -22.69
CA LYS A 354 3.01 33.19 -22.22
C LYS A 354 2.96 34.70 -22.46
N GLU A 355 4.02 35.29 -23.03
CA GLU A 355 4.02 36.63 -23.63
C GLU A 355 3.82 36.54 -25.14
#